data_AF-A0A9P1MG55-F1
#
_entry.id   AF-A0A9P1MG55-F1
#
_cell.length_a   1.000
_cell.length_b   1.000
_cell.length_c   1.000
_cell.angle_alpha   90.00
_cell.angle_beta   90.00
_cell.angle_gamma   90.00
#
_symmetry.space_group_name_H-M   'P 1'
#
loop_
_entity.id
_entity.type
_entity.pdbx_description
1 polymer ?
#
loop_
_entity_poly.entity_id
_entity_poly.type
_entity_poly.pdbx_seq_one_letter_code
_entity_poly.pdbx_strand_id
1 'polypeptide(L)'
;MIASVLAPLVALAALATASPEPSRHQKRCSPWSDPEFYQGYLPPVACWQDQDTACLPYIKEGTDLLLDAEHRLAVIYNIDEYCVATIAEELTRMDDGRKTYGWVEKHGTLTVIDGNILVISNMSEDAVETYANLVYYEDREWP
;
A
#
# COMPACT_ATOMS: atom_id res chain seq x y z
N MET A 1 80.36 1.46 -11.86
CA MET A 1 79.36 2.56 -11.94
C MET A 1 78.03 1.92 -11.57
N ILE A 2 77.77 1.88 -10.26
CA ILE A 2 76.77 2.68 -9.52
C ILE A 2 75.34 2.24 -9.86
N ALA A 3 74.74 1.65 -8.83
CA ALA A 3 73.39 1.16 -8.75
C ALA A 3 72.35 2.27 -8.95
N SER A 4 71.16 1.90 -9.42
CA SER A 4 69.94 2.66 -9.17
C SER A 4 68.79 1.69 -9.02
N VAL A 5 68.50 1.41 -7.74
CA VAL A 5 67.30 0.77 -7.25
C VAL A 5 66.22 1.85 -7.19
N LEU A 6 65.11 1.69 -7.90
CA LEU A 6 63.91 2.49 -7.67
C LEU A 6 62.66 1.65 -8.01
N ALA A 7 62.05 1.13 -6.94
CA ALA A 7 60.63 0.82 -6.83
C ALA A 7 60.10 1.67 -5.66
N PRO A 8 58.79 1.80 -5.42
CA PRO A 8 57.61 1.75 -6.30
C PRO A 8 56.73 3.00 -6.08
N LEU A 9 55.71 3.23 -6.91
CA LEU A 9 54.55 4.06 -6.51
C LEU A 9 53.31 3.58 -7.25
N VAL A 10 52.75 2.49 -6.72
CA VAL A 10 51.40 2.06 -7.07
C VAL A 10 50.44 3.00 -6.36
N ALA A 11 49.88 3.95 -7.10
CA ALA A 11 48.78 4.77 -6.62
C ALA A 11 47.52 3.90 -6.51
N LEU A 12 47.19 3.44 -5.30
CA LEU A 12 45.85 2.92 -5.00
C LEU A 12 44.87 4.11 -5.07
N ALA A 13 44.16 4.23 -6.18
CA ALA A 13 42.96 5.04 -6.25
C ALA A 13 41.88 4.35 -5.41
N ALA A 14 41.70 4.80 -4.17
CA ALA A 14 40.52 4.47 -3.38
C ALA A 14 39.31 5.14 -4.05
N LEU A 15 38.60 4.38 -4.90
CA LEU A 15 37.25 4.74 -5.29
C LEU A 15 36.40 4.69 -4.01
N ALA A 16 36.13 5.86 -3.45
CA ALA A 16 35.05 6.03 -2.50
C ALA A 16 33.76 5.61 -3.23
N THR A 17 33.33 4.38 -3.01
CA THR A 17 31.97 3.96 -3.33
C THR A 17 31.06 4.77 -2.43
N ALA A 18 30.60 5.92 -2.94
CA ALA A 18 29.43 6.58 -2.39
C ALA A 18 28.32 5.52 -2.42
N SER A 19 28.05 4.91 -1.27
CA SER A 19 26.91 4.02 -1.13
C SER A 19 25.70 4.87 -1.52
N PRO A 20 24.89 4.46 -2.51
CA PRO A 20 23.64 5.15 -2.76
C PRO A 20 22.89 5.14 -1.44
N GLU A 21 22.63 6.33 -0.89
CA GLU A 21 21.75 6.45 0.26
C GLU A 21 20.48 5.67 -0.09
N PRO A 22 20.01 4.77 0.78
CA PRO A 22 18.76 4.07 0.52
C PRO A 22 17.73 5.16 0.25
N SER A 23 17.15 5.14 -0.95
CA SER A 23 16.02 5.99 -1.29
C SER A 23 14.98 5.76 -0.21
N ARG A 24 14.86 6.72 0.71
CA ARG A 24 13.82 6.70 1.72
C ARG A 24 12.53 6.84 0.94
N HIS A 25 11.92 5.71 0.58
CA HIS A 25 10.59 5.68 0.02
C HIS A 25 9.69 6.35 1.05
N GLN A 26 9.41 7.65 0.85
CA GLN A 26 8.46 8.36 1.68
C GLN A 26 7.12 7.67 1.47
N LYS A 27 6.52 7.18 2.56
CA LYS A 27 5.15 6.68 2.52
C LYS A 27 4.27 7.79 1.95
N ARG A 28 3.49 7.46 0.92
CA ARG A 28 2.68 8.43 0.20
C ARG A 28 1.40 8.69 0.97
N CYS A 29 1.32 9.88 1.59
CA CYS A 29 0.13 10.32 2.34
C CYS A 29 -0.91 11.04 1.46
N SER A 30 -0.62 11.38 0.21
CA SER A 30 -1.52 12.15 -0.65
C SER A 30 -1.91 11.39 -1.92
N PRO A 31 -3.09 11.67 -2.48
CA PRO A 31 -3.44 11.20 -3.81
C PRO A 31 -2.40 11.67 -4.84
N TRP A 32 -2.08 10.81 -5.81
CA TRP A 32 -1.20 11.16 -6.92
C TRP A 32 -2.02 11.34 -8.19
N SER A 33 -2.01 12.55 -8.76
CA SER A 33 -2.71 12.80 -10.03
C SER A 33 -2.09 12.00 -11.17
N ASP A 34 -2.94 11.24 -11.84
CA ASP A 34 -2.61 10.47 -13.03
C ASP A 34 -3.93 10.19 -13.78
N PRO A 35 -4.11 10.72 -15.00
CA PRO A 35 -5.36 10.63 -15.75
C PRO A 35 -5.72 9.20 -16.17
N GLU A 36 -4.78 8.25 -16.10
CA GLU A 36 -5.07 6.86 -16.43
C GLU A 36 -5.90 6.16 -15.34
N PHE A 37 -5.84 6.62 -14.09
CA PHE A 37 -6.62 6.03 -13.00
C PHE A 37 -8.07 6.52 -13.00
N TYR A 38 -8.95 5.78 -12.33
CA TYR A 38 -10.30 6.28 -12.04
C TYR A 38 -10.22 7.62 -11.28
N GLN A 39 -11.07 8.57 -11.67
CA GLN A 39 -11.07 9.97 -11.21
C GLN A 39 -9.76 10.75 -11.45
N GLY A 40 -8.84 10.22 -12.24
CA GLY A 40 -7.59 10.91 -12.59
C GLY A 40 -6.58 11.00 -11.45
N TYR A 41 -6.67 10.12 -10.45
CA TYR A 41 -5.68 10.02 -9.38
C TYR A 41 -5.59 8.61 -8.78
N LEU A 42 -4.43 8.26 -8.22
CA LEU A 42 -4.21 7.08 -7.38
C LEU A 42 -4.39 7.47 -5.90
N PRO A 43 -5.38 6.92 -5.17
CA PRO A 43 -5.53 7.17 -3.74
C PRO A 43 -4.36 6.58 -2.94
N PRO A 44 -4.11 7.10 -1.73
CA PRO A 44 -3.02 6.58 -0.91
C PRO A 44 -3.41 5.28 -0.16
N VAL A 45 -4.70 5.09 0.14
CA VAL A 45 -5.28 3.89 0.77
C VAL A 45 -6.57 3.44 0.07
N ALA A 46 -7.10 2.28 0.43
CA ALA A 46 -8.37 1.80 -0.10
C ALA A 46 -9.56 2.64 0.43
N CYS A 47 -10.68 2.69 -0.30
CA CYS A 47 -11.79 3.60 0.04
C CYS A 47 -12.51 3.29 1.38
N TRP A 48 -12.36 2.07 1.89
CA TRP A 48 -12.85 1.63 3.20
C TRP A 48 -11.84 1.86 4.33
N GLN A 49 -10.70 2.46 4.01
CA GLN A 49 -9.67 2.87 4.95
C GLN A 49 -9.50 4.38 4.88
N ASP A 50 -8.90 4.91 5.92
CA ASP A 50 -8.33 6.25 5.94
C ASP A 50 -6.90 6.15 6.49
N GLN A 51 -6.18 7.27 6.67
CA GLN A 51 -4.78 7.27 7.10
C GLN A 51 -4.42 8.46 8.01
N ASP A 52 -3.52 8.25 8.98
CA ASP A 52 -3.04 9.37 9.81
C ASP A 52 -2.06 10.27 9.04
N THR A 53 -1.61 11.31 9.75
CA THR A 53 -0.49 12.17 9.41
C THR A 53 0.84 11.41 9.23
N ALA A 54 0.96 10.16 9.70
CA ALA A 54 2.10 9.28 9.48
C ALA A 54 1.91 8.29 8.29
N CYS A 55 0.85 8.47 7.50
CA CYS A 55 0.45 7.63 6.37
C CYS A 55 0.19 6.16 6.75
N LEU A 56 -0.22 5.89 7.99
CA LEU A 56 -0.62 4.56 8.44
C LEU A 56 -2.12 4.37 8.24
N PRO A 57 -2.54 3.33 7.50
CA PRO A 57 -3.94 3.07 7.26
C PRO A 57 -4.65 2.65 8.55
N TYR A 58 -5.93 2.98 8.65
CA TYR A 58 -6.84 2.55 9.71
C TYR A 58 -8.24 2.32 9.11
N ILE A 59 -9.10 1.63 9.85
CA ILE A 59 -10.49 1.39 9.44
C ILE A 59 -11.26 2.70 9.52
N LYS A 60 -11.84 3.10 8.39
CA LYS A 60 -12.52 4.40 8.23
C LYS A 60 -13.66 4.54 9.24
N GLU A 61 -13.86 5.77 9.74
CA GLU A 61 -14.98 6.09 10.63
C GLU A 61 -16.32 5.63 10.03
N GLY A 62 -17.16 5.01 10.86
CA GLY A 62 -18.46 4.47 10.46
C GLY A 62 -18.41 3.11 9.76
N THR A 63 -17.24 2.48 9.64
CA THR A 63 -17.08 1.11 9.12
C THR A 63 -16.59 0.15 10.21
N ASP A 64 -17.03 -1.11 10.13
CA ASP A 64 -16.64 -2.16 11.09
C ASP A 64 -15.83 -3.26 10.38
N LEU A 65 -14.81 -3.82 11.03
CA LEU A 65 -14.00 -4.91 10.50
C LEU A 65 -14.19 -6.19 11.33
N LEU A 66 -14.55 -7.28 10.67
CA LEU A 66 -14.37 -8.64 11.17
C LEU A 66 -13.26 -9.31 10.38
N LEU A 67 -12.21 -9.75 11.07
CA LEU A 67 -11.11 -10.52 10.48
C LEU A 67 -11.20 -11.98 10.91
N ASP A 68 -11.28 -12.88 9.94
CA ASP A 68 -11.05 -14.31 10.11
C ASP A 68 -9.69 -14.65 9.47
N ALA A 69 -8.65 -14.49 10.28
CA ALA A 69 -7.27 -14.66 9.86
C ALA A 69 -6.95 -16.10 9.44
N GLU A 70 -7.55 -17.10 10.10
CA GLU A 70 -7.37 -18.51 9.79
C GLU A 70 -7.86 -18.84 8.37
N HIS A 71 -9.02 -18.30 7.99
CA HIS A 71 -9.61 -18.51 6.68
C HIS A 71 -9.21 -17.46 5.63
N ARG A 72 -8.30 -16.54 5.96
CA ARG A 72 -7.81 -15.47 5.07
C ARG A 72 -8.96 -14.63 4.49
N LEU A 73 -9.85 -14.22 5.39
CA LEU A 73 -11.10 -13.54 5.07
C LEU A 73 -11.26 -12.31 5.97
N ALA A 74 -11.67 -11.19 5.38
CA ALA A 74 -12.13 -10.02 6.11
C ALA A 74 -13.53 -9.63 5.63
N VAL A 75 -14.35 -9.15 6.56
CA VAL A 75 -15.66 -8.57 6.27
C VAL A 75 -15.67 -7.15 6.80
N ILE A 76 -15.98 -6.19 5.94
CA ILE A 76 -16.05 -4.78 6.27
C ILE A 76 -17.49 -4.32 6.09
N TYR A 77 -18.11 -3.92 7.18
CA TYR A 77 -19.50 -3.47 7.20
C TYR A 77 -19.58 -1.96 6.97
N ASN A 78 -20.75 -1.53 6.50
CA ASN A 78 -21.14 -0.12 6.41
C ASN A 78 -20.22 0.74 5.51
N ILE A 79 -19.63 0.17 4.45
CA ILE A 79 -18.90 1.00 3.48
C ILE A 79 -19.87 1.98 2.79
N ASP A 80 -19.40 3.18 2.47
CA ASP A 80 -20.28 4.17 1.82
C ASP A 80 -20.58 3.80 0.34
N GLU A 81 -21.69 4.32 -0.20
CA GLU A 81 -22.10 4.06 -1.59
C GLU A 81 -21.02 4.46 -2.61
N TYR A 82 -20.24 5.49 -2.28
CA TYR A 82 -19.11 5.92 -3.09
C TYR A 82 -18.02 4.85 -3.15
N CYS A 83 -17.69 4.20 -2.04
CA CYS A 83 -16.73 3.12 -1.97
C CYS A 83 -17.24 1.87 -2.70
N VAL A 84 -18.54 1.55 -2.59
CA VAL A 84 -19.18 0.49 -3.38
C VAL A 84 -18.99 0.74 -4.88
N ALA A 85 -19.33 1.93 -5.37
CA ALA A 85 -19.18 2.30 -6.77
C ALA A 85 -17.70 2.27 -7.21
N THR A 86 -16.79 2.66 -6.33
CA THR A 86 -15.35 2.66 -6.60
C THR A 86 -14.78 1.24 -6.70
N ILE A 87 -15.24 0.31 -5.87
CA ILE A 87 -14.87 -1.11 -5.96
C ILE A 87 -15.41 -1.72 -7.26
N ALA A 88 -16.65 -1.40 -7.65
CA ALA A 88 -17.21 -1.87 -8.91
C ALA A 88 -16.40 -1.39 -10.12
N GLU A 89 -15.96 -0.12 -10.12
CA GLU A 89 -15.09 0.41 -11.18
C GLU A 89 -13.70 -0.24 -11.15
N GLU A 90 -13.09 -0.45 -9.97
CA GLU A 90 -11.81 -1.18 -9.83
C GLU A 90 -11.89 -2.57 -10.48
N LEU A 91 -12.93 -3.34 -10.18
CA LEU A 91 -13.14 -4.69 -10.73
C LEU A 91 -13.41 -4.65 -12.24
N THR A 92 -14.19 -3.69 -12.73
CA THR A 92 -14.46 -3.53 -14.17
C THR A 92 -13.18 -3.16 -14.93
N ARG A 93 -12.37 -2.26 -14.37
CA ARG A 93 -11.08 -1.87 -14.94
C ARG A 93 -10.12 -3.05 -15.00
N MET A 94 -10.10 -3.89 -13.97
CA MET A 94 -9.29 -5.11 -13.95
C MET A 94 -9.68 -6.05 -15.08
N ASP A 95 -10.98 -6.30 -15.28
CA ASP A 95 -11.49 -7.18 -16.35
C ASP A 95 -11.18 -6.63 -17.76
N ASP A 96 -11.30 -5.31 -17.92
CA ASP A 96 -10.99 -4.61 -19.17
C ASP A 96 -9.47 -4.44 -19.45
N GLY A 97 -8.60 -4.78 -18.50
CA GLY A 97 -7.15 -4.53 -18.58
C GLY A 97 -6.74 -3.05 -18.47
N ARG A 98 -7.60 -2.21 -17.91
CA ARG A 98 -7.32 -0.80 -17.57
C ARG A 98 -6.56 -0.71 -16.25
N LYS A 99 -5.84 0.39 -16.05
CA LYS A 99 -5.06 0.65 -14.83
C LYS A 99 -5.98 0.67 -13.59
N THR A 100 -5.75 -0.23 -12.64
CA THR A 100 -6.47 -0.35 -11.37
C THR A 100 -5.69 0.31 -10.24
N TYR A 101 -6.32 0.58 -9.11
CA TYR A 101 -5.66 1.01 -7.88
C TYR A 101 -4.78 -0.09 -7.25
N GLY A 102 -4.92 -1.33 -7.72
CA GLY A 102 -4.14 -2.47 -7.26
C GLY A 102 -4.71 -3.08 -5.98
N TRP A 103 -6.00 -2.83 -5.70
CA TRP A 103 -6.61 -3.24 -4.43
C TRP A 103 -6.82 -4.75 -4.36
N VAL A 104 -7.13 -5.40 -5.47
CA VAL A 104 -7.30 -6.86 -5.52
C VAL A 104 -5.97 -7.57 -5.20
N GLU A 105 -4.88 -7.09 -5.78
CA GLU A 105 -3.53 -7.63 -5.57
C GLU A 105 -3.04 -7.38 -4.14
N LYS A 106 -3.38 -6.21 -3.58
CA LYS A 106 -2.93 -5.80 -2.24
C LYS A 106 -3.74 -6.43 -1.11
N HIS A 107 -5.05 -6.60 -1.30
CA HIS A 107 -5.94 -6.97 -0.20
C HIS A 107 -6.55 -8.37 -0.36
N GLY A 108 -6.74 -8.87 -1.59
CA GLY A 108 -7.46 -10.10 -1.90
C GLY A 108 -8.66 -9.84 -2.81
N THR A 109 -9.42 -10.89 -3.09
CA THR A 109 -10.62 -10.81 -3.93
C THR A 109 -11.70 -9.96 -3.25
N LEU A 110 -12.14 -8.90 -3.91
CA LEU A 110 -13.15 -7.98 -3.41
C LEU A 110 -14.55 -8.40 -3.88
N THR A 111 -15.48 -8.60 -2.96
CA THR A 111 -16.89 -8.88 -3.26
C THR A 111 -17.78 -7.99 -2.43
N VAL A 112 -18.53 -7.10 -3.07
CA VAL A 112 -19.57 -6.32 -2.39
C VAL A 112 -20.88 -7.11 -2.45
N ILE A 113 -21.53 -7.25 -1.30
CA ILE A 113 -22.86 -7.85 -1.17
C ILE A 113 -23.87 -6.79 -0.68
N ASP A 114 -25.16 -7.13 -0.75
CA ASP A 114 -26.25 -6.25 -0.31
C ASP A 114 -26.04 -5.72 1.13
N GLY A 115 -26.40 -4.46 1.34
CA GLY A 115 -26.23 -3.78 2.63
C GLY A 115 -24.88 -3.08 2.80
N ASN A 116 -24.17 -2.80 1.70
CA ASN A 116 -22.86 -2.14 1.69
C ASN A 116 -21.83 -2.87 2.56
N ILE A 117 -21.73 -4.19 2.35
CA ILE A 117 -20.77 -5.05 3.02
C ILE A 117 -19.73 -5.49 2.00
N LEU A 118 -18.47 -5.22 2.29
CA LEU A 118 -17.34 -5.70 1.51
C LEU A 118 -16.79 -6.98 2.16
N VAL A 119 -16.81 -8.08 1.42
CA VAL A 119 -16.12 -9.31 1.76
C VAL A 119 -14.81 -9.37 0.97
N ILE A 120 -13.69 -9.51 1.67
CA ILE A 120 -12.36 -9.68 1.10
C ILE A 120 -11.92 -11.12 1.36
N SER A 121 -11.84 -11.92 0.31
CA SER A 121 -11.42 -13.32 0.39
C SER A 121 -10.08 -13.56 -0.30
N ASN A 122 -9.52 -14.76 -0.15
CA ASN A 122 -8.23 -15.12 -0.75
C ASN A 122 -7.10 -14.13 -0.38
N MET A 123 -7.13 -13.61 0.85
CA MET A 123 -6.11 -12.68 1.33
C MET A 123 -4.74 -13.38 1.35
N SER A 124 -3.67 -12.67 1.00
CA SER A 124 -2.31 -13.16 1.25
C SER A 124 -2.01 -13.15 2.76
N GLU A 125 -0.96 -13.87 3.19
CA GLU A 125 -0.51 -13.83 4.59
C GLU A 125 -0.14 -12.40 5.01
N ASP A 126 0.58 -11.66 4.14
CA ASP A 126 0.91 -10.26 4.36
C ASP A 126 -0.34 -9.37 4.50
N ALA A 127 -1.38 -9.63 3.70
CA ALA A 127 -2.64 -8.90 3.83
C ALA A 127 -3.32 -9.22 5.16
N VAL A 128 -3.40 -10.49 5.56
CA VAL A 128 -3.97 -10.88 6.86
C VAL A 128 -3.22 -10.21 8.01
N GLU A 129 -1.89 -10.23 7.99
CA GLU A 129 -1.07 -9.55 9.01
C GLU A 129 -1.34 -8.03 9.01
N THR A 130 -1.44 -7.42 7.83
CA THR A 130 -1.77 -6.00 7.73
C THR A 130 -3.12 -5.69 8.36
N TYR A 131 -4.17 -6.48 8.05
CA TYR A 131 -5.51 -6.29 8.61
C TYR A 131 -5.58 -6.55 10.11
N ALA A 132 -4.82 -7.52 10.63
CA ALA A 132 -4.74 -7.82 12.06
C ALA A 132 -4.15 -6.66 12.87
N ASN A 133 -3.36 -5.80 12.23
CA ASN A 133 -2.72 -4.63 12.82
C ASN A 133 -3.46 -3.31 12.52
N LEU A 134 -4.58 -3.35 11.78
CA LEU A 134 -5.39 -2.15 11.58
C LEU A 134 -6.08 -1.77 12.89
N VAL A 135 -6.05 -0.48 13.21
CA VAL A 135 -6.80 0.11 14.33
C VAL A 135 -8.09 0.74 13.82
N TYR A 136 -9.06 0.91 14.71
CA TYR A 136 -10.24 1.71 14.46
C TYR A 136 -9.94 3.20 14.63
N TYR A 137 -10.66 4.06 13.91
CA TYR A 137 -10.54 5.52 14.09
C TYR A 137 -10.78 5.96 15.54
N GLU A 138 -11.81 5.39 16.17
CA GLU A 138 -12.23 5.73 17.54
C GLU A 138 -11.17 5.36 18.59
N ASP A 139 -10.41 4.29 18.34
CA ASP A 139 -9.35 3.81 19.23
C ASP A 139 -8.02 4.56 19.03
N ARG A 140 -7.97 5.49 18.08
CA ARG A 140 -6.74 6.21 17.76
C ARG A 140 -6.57 7.41 18.68
N GLU A 141 -5.66 7.29 19.64
CA GLU A 141 -5.17 8.44 20.40
C GLU A 141 -4.37 9.37 19.46
N TRP A 142 -4.93 10.53 19.16
CA TRP A 142 -4.25 11.58 18.41
C TRP A 142 -3.32 12.37 19.36
N PRO A 143 -2.03 12.56 19.02
CA PRO A 143 -1.14 13.48 19.75
C PRO A 143 -1.51 14.95 19.53
#